data_AF-A0A349VTC0-F1
#
_entry.id   AF-A0A349VTC0-F1
#
_cell.length_a   1.000
_cell.length_b   1.000
_cell.length_c   1.000
_cell.angle_alpha   90.00
_cell.angle_beta   90.00
_cell.angle_gamma   90.00
#
_symmetry.space_group_name_H-M   'P 1'
#
loop_
_entity.id
_entity.type
_entity.pdbx_description
1 polymer ?
#
loop_
_entity_poly.entity_id
_entity_poly.type
_entity_poly.pdbx_seq_one_letter_code
_entity_poly.pdbx_strand_id
1 'polypeptide(L)'
;MRKYDVSKQEKQSIDDIVQFWKKENLLDEQKANELMDSLDVKSFDWGQLARYAFWIALASLVFAVFSLFTDASFLAFVDTLYEAPNILFCFFFAAVAVLFYTLGFRYKKRYPYKNLSTETMMLIGVFGTAACIGFMGKVLDKDTMHYSLLFLLSVAIYGFLAVKLESKLIWTFMLLALGVWFATETAYHSNWGFKFWGMNYPLRFTIFGALITALAVWVQPRFERLQIFQPISYIVGLIYLMVSLWTLSIFGNYADFYEWTTVRQYHMFY
;
A
#
# COMPACT_ATOMS: atom_id res chain seq x y z
N MET A 1 26.02 -26.68 28.03
CA MET A 1 26.26 -26.82 26.58
C MET A 1 25.06 -26.24 25.84
N ARG A 2 25.28 -25.49 24.76
CA ARG A 2 24.22 -24.89 23.95
C ARG A 2 23.57 -26.03 23.14
N LYS A 3 22.32 -26.36 23.43
CA LYS A 3 21.58 -27.37 22.66
C LYS A 3 20.94 -26.70 21.44
N TYR A 4 20.90 -27.42 20.32
CA TYR A 4 20.29 -26.94 19.09
C TYR A 4 18.85 -27.46 19.00
N ASP A 5 17.89 -26.54 18.97
CA ASP A 5 16.47 -26.86 18.92
C ASP A 5 16.05 -27.26 17.50
N VAL A 6 15.68 -28.52 17.32
CA VAL A 6 15.19 -29.06 16.04
C VAL A 6 13.74 -29.50 16.15
N SER A 7 13.00 -29.41 15.05
CA SER A 7 11.64 -29.95 14.97
C SER A 7 11.66 -31.49 15.04
N LYS A 8 10.52 -32.11 15.37
CA LYS A 8 10.42 -33.59 15.45
C LYS A 8 10.79 -34.29 14.14
N GLN A 9 10.42 -33.71 12.99
CA GLN A 9 10.75 -34.27 11.67
C GLN A 9 12.24 -34.11 11.35
N GLU A 10 12.83 -32.95 11.63
CA GLU A 10 14.27 -32.74 11.43
C GLU A 10 15.11 -33.67 12.32
N LYS A 11 14.69 -33.91 13.57
CA LYS A 11 15.38 -34.86 14.45
C LYS A 11 15.33 -36.29 13.91
N GLN A 12 14.22 -36.73 13.32
CA GLN A 12 14.12 -38.04 12.67
C GLN A 12 15.03 -38.13 11.44
N SER A 13 15.02 -37.11 10.57
CA SER A 13 15.92 -37.08 9.42
C SER A 13 17.40 -37.06 9.81
N ILE A 14 17.75 -36.36 10.90
CA ILE A 14 19.13 -36.35 11.41
C ILE A 14 19.50 -37.71 12.00
N ASP A 15 18.60 -38.39 12.71
CA ASP A 15 18.81 -39.75 13.21
C ASP A 15 19.09 -40.73 12.06
N ASP A 16 18.28 -40.69 10.99
CA ASP A 16 18.46 -41.53 9.80
C ASP A 16 19.83 -41.28 9.12
N ILE A 17 20.27 -40.03 9.03
CA ILE A 17 21.58 -39.64 8.46
C ILE A 17 22.73 -40.11 9.35
N VAL A 18 22.60 -39.96 10.68
CA VAL A 18 23.62 -40.39 11.64
C VAL A 18 23.76 -41.92 11.63
N GLN A 19 22.65 -42.66 11.53
CA GLN A 19 22.66 -44.12 11.36
C GLN A 19 23.32 -44.54 10.03
N PHE A 20 23.05 -43.81 8.94
CA PHE A 20 23.68 -44.05 7.65
C PHE A 20 25.20 -43.82 7.70
N TRP A 21 25.66 -42.72 8.29
CA TRP A 21 27.10 -42.42 8.42
C TRP A 21 27.83 -43.35 9.39
N LYS A 22 27.14 -43.85 10.41
CA LYS A 22 27.64 -44.91 11.29
C LYS A 22 27.83 -46.22 10.51
N LYS A 23 26.91 -46.56 9.61
CA LYS A 23 26.97 -47.76 8.77
C LYS A 23 28.07 -47.71 7.71
N GLU A 24 28.33 -46.53 7.15
CA GLU A 24 29.41 -46.28 6.18
C GLU A 24 30.80 -46.08 6.84
N ASN A 25 30.91 -46.24 8.17
CA ASN A 25 32.15 -46.07 8.93
C ASN A 25 32.78 -44.66 8.84
N LEU A 26 31.95 -43.65 8.49
CA LEU A 26 32.35 -42.25 8.36
C LEU A 26 32.28 -41.49 9.69
N LEU A 27 31.68 -42.10 10.72
CA LEU A 27 31.49 -41.50 12.05
C LEU A 27 31.77 -42.51 13.17
N ASP A 28 32.54 -42.08 14.17
CA ASP A 28 32.82 -42.86 15.38
C ASP A 28 31.62 -42.86 16.35
N GLU A 29 31.38 -43.97 17.06
CA GLU A 29 30.20 -44.18 17.92
C GLU A 29 30.10 -43.14 19.03
N GLN A 30 31.23 -42.70 19.58
CA GLN A 30 31.25 -41.68 20.62
C GLN A 30 30.79 -40.31 20.08
N LYS A 31 31.20 -39.95 18.87
CA LYS A 31 30.81 -38.68 18.24
C LYS A 31 29.36 -38.67 17.78
N ALA A 32 28.82 -39.82 17.35
CA ALA A 32 27.41 -39.95 16.99
C ALA A 32 26.49 -39.68 18.19
N ASN A 33 26.83 -40.24 19.36
CA ASN A 33 26.06 -40.03 20.59
C ASN A 33 26.16 -38.59 21.10
N GLU A 34 27.34 -37.96 21.02
CA GLU A 34 27.51 -36.55 21.40
C GLU A 34 26.71 -35.60 20.48
N LEU A 35 26.61 -35.93 19.20
CA LEU A 35 25.76 -35.21 18.23
C LEU A 35 24.28 -35.32 18.58
N MET A 36 23.80 -36.51 18.91
CA MET A 36 22.39 -36.72 19.29
C MET A 36 22.02 -36.05 20.62
N ASP A 37 22.92 -36.06 21.61
CA ASP A 37 22.72 -35.40 22.91
C ASP A 37 22.73 -33.87 22.81
N SER A 38 23.34 -33.33 21.75
CA SER A 38 23.34 -31.89 21.47
C SER A 38 22.02 -31.38 20.87
N LEU A 39 21.10 -32.27 20.46
CA LEU A 39 19.83 -31.94 19.79
C LEU A 39 18.64 -32.03 20.75
N ASP A 40 18.04 -30.87 21.05
CA ASP A 40 16.80 -30.81 21.81
C ASP A 40 15.58 -30.68 20.89
N VAL A 41 14.46 -31.28 21.29
CA VAL A 41 13.24 -31.22 20.47
C VAL A 41 12.49 -29.95 20.84
N LYS A 42 12.36 -29.04 19.87
CA LYS A 42 11.60 -27.81 20.06
C LYS A 42 10.15 -28.15 20.43
N SER A 43 9.77 -27.87 21.67
CA SER A 43 8.42 -28.12 22.18
C SER A 43 7.46 -27.04 21.68
N PHE A 44 6.63 -27.38 20.69
CA PHE A 44 5.48 -26.60 20.18
C PHE A 44 5.83 -25.24 19.51
N ASP A 45 5.40 -25.05 18.25
CA ASP A 45 5.65 -23.81 17.51
C ASP A 45 4.65 -22.70 17.91
N TRP A 46 4.94 -22.03 19.02
CA TRP A 46 4.20 -20.86 19.50
C TRP A 46 4.09 -19.74 18.44
N GLY A 47 5.05 -19.65 17.51
CA GLY A 47 5.01 -18.68 16.42
C GLY A 47 3.95 -19.01 15.37
N GLN A 48 3.67 -20.29 15.13
CA GLN A 48 2.58 -20.70 14.24
C GLN A 48 1.21 -20.50 14.88
N LEU A 49 1.06 -20.83 16.18
CA LEU A 49 -0.17 -20.55 16.94
C LEU A 49 -0.49 -19.05 16.94
N ALA A 50 0.52 -18.21 17.23
CA ALA A 50 0.34 -16.76 17.24
C ALA A 50 -0.10 -16.23 15.86
N ARG A 51 0.45 -16.76 14.76
CA ARG A 51 0.03 -16.42 13.40
C ARG A 51 -1.44 -16.77 13.15
N TYR A 52 -1.88 -17.97 13.51
CA TYR A 52 -3.28 -18.35 13.34
C TYR A 52 -4.25 -17.57 14.23
N ALA A 53 -3.89 -17.32 15.49
CA ALA A 53 -4.67 -16.48 16.38
C ALA A 53 -4.81 -15.05 15.84
N PHE A 54 -3.73 -14.51 15.24
CA PHE A 54 -3.76 -13.20 14.59
C PHE A 54 -4.72 -13.19 13.38
N TRP A 55 -4.72 -14.23 12.54
CA TRP A 55 -5.67 -14.35 11.43
C TRP A 55 -7.13 -14.42 11.90
N ILE A 56 -7.40 -15.16 12.98
CA ILE A 56 -8.75 -15.27 13.55
C ILE A 56 -9.19 -13.91 14.13
N ALA A 57 -8.30 -13.20 14.82
CA ALA A 57 -8.59 -11.87 15.35
C ALA A 57 -8.83 -10.83 14.25
N LEU A 58 -8.09 -10.92 13.15
CA LEU A 58 -8.30 -10.06 11.98
C LEU A 58 -9.66 -10.34 11.33
N ALA A 59 -10.01 -11.61 11.16
CA ALA A 59 -11.32 -12.00 10.63
C ALA A 59 -12.46 -11.51 11.53
N SER A 60 -12.34 -11.66 12.86
CA SER A 60 -13.37 -11.20 13.79
C SER A 60 -13.53 -9.68 13.80
N LEU A 61 -12.43 -8.93 13.67
CA LEU A 61 -12.48 -7.47 13.51
C LEU A 61 -13.26 -7.08 12.25
N VAL A 62 -13.00 -7.74 11.13
CA VAL A 62 -13.72 -7.48 9.87
C VAL A 62 -15.21 -7.78 10.02
N PHE A 63 -15.58 -8.92 10.62
CA PHE A 63 -16.99 -9.24 10.87
C PHE A 63 -17.66 -8.27 11.85
N ALA A 64 -16.95 -7.79 12.87
CA ALA A 64 -17.47 -6.77 13.79
C ALA A 64 -17.79 -5.46 13.06
N VAL A 65 -16.90 -5.04 12.16
CA VAL A 65 -17.13 -3.86 11.30
C VAL A 65 -18.33 -4.09 10.38
N PHE A 66 -18.43 -5.24 9.71
CA PHE A 66 -19.60 -5.56 8.88
C PHE A 66 -20.92 -5.60 9.68
N SER A 67 -20.89 -6.12 10.90
CA SER A 67 -22.05 -6.15 11.80
C SER A 67 -22.53 -4.74 12.18
N LEU A 68 -21.61 -3.80 12.37
CA LEU A 68 -21.96 -2.40 12.63
C LEU A 68 -22.72 -1.77 11.45
N PHE A 69 -22.35 -2.09 10.21
CA PHE A 69 -23.08 -1.60 9.02
C PHE A 69 -24.50 -2.18 8.87
N THR A 70 -24.84 -3.26 9.57
CA THR A 70 -26.21 -3.81 9.60
C THR A 70 -27.08 -3.23 10.71
N ASP A 71 -26.50 -2.50 11.67
CA ASP A 71 -27.24 -1.89 12.77
C ASP A 71 -27.82 -0.53 12.36
N ALA A 72 -29.14 -0.44 12.26
CA ALA A 72 -29.86 0.79 11.93
C ALA A 72 -29.57 1.94 12.92
N SER A 73 -29.24 1.63 14.17
CA SER A 73 -28.89 2.62 15.21
C SER A 73 -27.53 3.24 14.95
N PHE A 74 -26.57 2.43 14.50
CA PHE A 74 -25.25 2.90 14.09
C PHE A 74 -25.34 3.69 12.78
N LEU A 75 -26.11 3.21 11.80
CA LEU A 75 -26.38 3.96 10.57
C LEU A 75 -27.05 5.30 10.87
N ALA A 76 -28.04 5.36 11.76
CA ALA A 76 -28.68 6.60 12.17
C ALA A 76 -27.73 7.56 12.91
N PHE A 77 -26.81 7.04 13.74
CA PHE A 77 -25.74 7.84 14.36
C PHE A 77 -24.74 8.38 13.31
N VAL A 78 -24.38 7.55 12.33
CA VAL A 78 -23.55 7.96 11.19
C VAL A 78 -24.27 9.01 10.34
N ASP A 79 -25.58 8.87 10.16
CA ASP A 79 -26.42 9.83 9.43
C ASP A 79 -26.56 11.15 10.21
N THR A 80 -26.67 11.12 11.53
CA THR A 80 -26.64 12.36 12.35
C THR A 80 -25.27 13.03 12.31
N LEU A 81 -24.18 12.25 12.26
CA LEU A 81 -22.87 12.80 11.93
C LEU A 81 -22.84 13.33 10.50
N TYR A 82 -23.57 12.75 9.54
CA TYR A 82 -23.62 13.21 8.15
C TYR A 82 -24.48 14.48 7.96
N GLU A 83 -25.50 14.68 8.82
CA GLU A 83 -26.32 15.89 8.89
C GLU A 83 -25.58 17.10 9.49
N ALA A 84 -24.50 16.85 10.26
CA ALA A 84 -23.64 17.93 10.70
C ALA A 84 -22.97 18.59 9.47
N PRO A 85 -22.90 19.93 9.42
CA PRO A 85 -22.55 20.62 8.20
C PRO A 85 -21.14 20.19 7.77
N ASN A 86 -20.98 19.72 6.52
CA ASN A 86 -19.70 19.22 5.96
C ASN A 86 -18.51 20.17 6.20
N ILE A 87 -18.79 21.47 6.38
CA ILE A 87 -17.81 22.49 6.78
C ILE A 87 -17.14 22.17 8.13
N LEU A 88 -17.89 21.67 9.11
CA LEU A 88 -17.39 21.37 10.45
C LEU A 88 -16.41 20.20 10.40
N PHE A 89 -16.71 19.15 9.64
CA PHE A 89 -15.78 18.04 9.41
C PHE A 89 -14.56 18.49 8.62
N CYS A 90 -14.74 19.33 7.60
CA CYS A 90 -13.63 19.91 6.85
C CYS A 90 -12.65 20.64 7.81
N PHE A 91 -13.15 21.52 8.68
CA PHE A 91 -12.32 22.21 9.66
C PHE A 91 -11.72 21.28 10.72
N PHE A 92 -12.49 20.31 11.21
CA PHE A 92 -12.03 19.32 12.17
C PHE A 92 -10.86 18.50 11.61
N PHE A 93 -11.03 17.93 10.41
CA PHE A 93 -9.98 17.14 9.76
C PHE A 93 -8.78 17.99 9.34
N ALA A 94 -8.99 19.25 8.94
CA ALA A 94 -7.90 20.21 8.74
C ALA A 94 -7.10 20.43 10.03
N ALA A 95 -7.78 20.65 11.16
CA ALA A 95 -7.13 20.85 12.46
C ALA A 95 -6.36 19.59 12.91
N VAL A 96 -6.95 18.40 12.74
CA VAL A 96 -6.31 17.11 13.00
C VAL A 96 -5.07 16.95 12.12
N ALA A 97 -5.17 17.21 10.81
CA ALA A 97 -4.03 17.11 9.90
C ALA A 97 -2.87 18.03 10.32
N VAL A 98 -3.16 19.30 10.60
CA VAL A 98 -2.16 20.27 11.06
C VAL A 98 -1.54 19.85 12.38
N LEU A 99 -2.34 19.40 13.34
CA LEU A 99 -1.86 18.93 14.64
C LEU A 99 -0.93 17.73 14.49
N PHE A 100 -1.31 16.71 13.72
CA PHE A 100 -0.48 15.53 13.56
C PHE A 100 0.77 15.75 12.72
N TYR A 101 0.74 16.61 11.70
CA TYR A 101 1.96 17.00 10.98
C TYR A 101 2.92 17.80 11.85
N THR A 102 2.40 18.74 12.66
CA THR A 102 3.25 19.55 13.56
C THR A 102 3.82 18.71 14.70
N LEU A 103 3.02 17.81 15.30
CA LEU A 103 3.51 16.84 16.27
C LEU A 103 4.52 15.89 15.65
N GLY A 104 4.23 15.31 14.48
CA GLY A 104 5.16 14.44 13.75
C GLY A 104 6.50 15.12 13.47
N PHE A 105 6.49 16.39 13.06
CA PHE A 105 7.72 17.16 12.86
C PHE A 105 8.50 17.42 14.16
N ARG A 106 7.80 17.85 15.23
CA ARG A 106 8.43 18.10 16.54
C ARG A 106 9.00 16.81 17.14
N TYR A 107 8.27 15.71 16.99
CA TYR A 107 8.65 14.41 17.52
C TYR A 107 9.84 13.82 16.74
N LYS A 108 9.86 13.97 15.40
CA LYS A 108 11.00 13.61 14.56
C LYS A 108 12.29 14.32 15.00
N LYS A 109 12.19 15.62 15.34
CA LYS A 109 13.33 16.41 15.82
C LYS A 109 13.81 15.99 17.22
N ARG A 110 12.90 15.51 18.08
CA ARG A 110 13.21 15.15 19.48
C ARG A 110 13.65 13.70 19.66
N TYR A 111 13.13 12.78 18.85
CA TYR A 111 13.40 11.34 18.96
C TYR A 111 13.66 10.69 17.58
N PRO A 112 14.82 10.96 16.96
CA PRO A 112 15.17 10.46 15.61
C PRO A 112 15.28 8.93 15.52
N TYR A 113 15.37 8.22 16.65
CA TYR A 113 15.43 6.75 16.68
C TYR A 113 14.06 6.06 16.64
N LYS A 114 12.95 6.80 16.83
CA LYS A 114 11.58 6.25 16.83
C LYS A 114 10.86 6.51 15.50
N ASN A 115 11.39 5.90 14.43
CA ASN A 115 10.86 6.08 13.07
C ASN A 115 9.40 5.63 12.94
N LEU A 116 9.05 4.46 13.49
CA LEU A 116 7.69 3.91 13.39
C LEU A 116 6.62 4.86 13.97
N SER A 117 6.80 5.34 15.21
CA SER A 117 5.83 6.25 15.84
C SER A 117 5.70 7.58 15.09
N THR A 118 6.80 8.10 14.57
CA THR A 118 6.82 9.35 13.80
C THR A 118 6.08 9.18 12.47
N GLU A 119 6.29 8.05 11.78
CA GLU A 119 5.58 7.72 10.54
C GLU A 119 4.09 7.49 10.78
N THR A 120 3.69 6.84 11.87
CA THR A 120 2.27 6.68 12.24
C THR A 120 1.60 8.03 12.47
N MET A 121 2.27 8.97 13.16
CA MET A 121 1.73 10.33 13.34
C MET A 121 1.57 11.05 11.99
N MET A 122 2.57 10.95 11.11
CA MET A 122 2.49 11.54 9.76
C MET A 122 1.37 10.91 8.92
N LEU A 123 1.15 9.60 9.05
CA LEU A 123 0.09 8.86 8.35
C LEU A 123 -1.30 9.33 8.79
N ILE A 124 -1.52 9.56 10.08
CA ILE A 124 -2.77 10.15 10.59
C ILE A 124 -2.99 11.54 9.96
N GLY A 125 -1.92 12.34 9.83
CA GLY A 125 -1.98 13.63 9.15
C GLY A 125 -2.37 13.52 7.68
N VAL A 126 -1.84 12.52 6.96
CA VAL A 126 -2.20 12.24 5.56
C VAL A 126 -3.67 11.84 5.44
N PHE A 127 -4.16 10.94 6.29
CA PHE A 127 -5.58 10.57 6.27
C PHE A 127 -6.50 11.74 6.65
N GLY A 128 -6.09 12.58 7.60
CA GLY A 128 -6.80 13.82 7.93
C GLY A 128 -6.88 14.77 6.73
N THR A 129 -5.79 14.90 5.97
CA THR A 129 -5.77 15.74 4.75
C THR A 129 -6.69 15.18 3.68
N ALA A 130 -6.66 13.87 3.43
CA ALA A 130 -7.54 13.22 2.47
C ALA A 130 -9.03 13.39 2.86
N ALA A 131 -9.36 13.20 4.14
CA ALA A 131 -10.71 13.41 4.66
C ALA A 131 -11.14 14.88 4.51
N CYS A 132 -10.28 15.82 4.89
CA CYS A 132 -10.53 17.25 4.74
C CYS A 132 -10.85 17.61 3.29
N ILE A 133 -10.05 17.16 2.33
CA ILE A 133 -10.24 17.44 0.90
C ILE A 133 -11.53 16.78 0.39
N GLY A 134 -11.85 15.56 0.85
CA GLY A 134 -13.11 14.89 0.52
C GLY A 134 -14.34 15.65 1.01
N PHE A 135 -14.35 16.12 2.26
CA PHE A 135 -15.44 16.95 2.78
C PHE A 135 -15.47 18.33 2.13
N MET A 136 -14.31 18.92 1.83
CA MET A 136 -14.23 20.18 1.10
C MET A 136 -14.85 20.07 -0.28
N GLY A 137 -14.67 18.94 -0.97
CA GLY A 137 -15.38 18.62 -2.20
C GLY A 137 -16.89 18.69 -2.02
N LYS A 138 -17.45 18.02 -1.02
CA LYS A 138 -18.90 18.07 -0.75
C LYS A 138 -19.43 19.46 -0.40
N VAL A 139 -18.59 20.34 0.15
CA VAL A 139 -18.96 21.74 0.45
C VAL A 139 -18.96 22.60 -0.81
N LEU A 140 -17.94 22.42 -1.66
CA LEU A 140 -17.75 23.19 -2.90
C LEU A 140 -18.70 22.75 -4.02
N ASP A 141 -19.09 21.48 -4.01
CA ASP A 141 -19.83 20.83 -5.08
C ASP A 141 -21.34 21.08 -5.00
N LYS A 142 -21.74 22.36 -5.03
CA LYS A 142 -23.13 22.74 -5.28
C LYS A 142 -23.47 22.78 -6.76
N ASP A 143 -22.52 23.07 -7.66
CA ASP A 143 -22.82 23.23 -9.10
C ASP A 143 -21.68 22.85 -10.09
N THR A 144 -20.46 22.56 -9.63
CA THR A 144 -19.31 22.33 -10.54
C THR A 144 -18.56 21.03 -10.26
N MET A 145 -18.82 20.03 -11.11
CA MET A 145 -18.30 18.66 -11.09
C MET A 145 -16.76 18.50 -11.21
N HIS A 146 -15.91 19.48 -10.88
CA HIS A 146 -14.45 19.41 -11.11
C HIS A 146 -13.67 18.95 -9.87
N TYR A 147 -13.87 17.69 -9.44
CA TYR A 147 -13.11 17.09 -8.34
C TYR A 147 -11.60 16.97 -8.61
N SER A 148 -11.19 17.03 -9.89
CA SER A 148 -9.78 16.97 -10.29
C SER A 148 -8.93 18.04 -9.58
N LEU A 149 -9.42 19.28 -9.45
CA LEU A 149 -8.68 20.35 -8.79
C LEU A 149 -8.39 20.05 -7.30
N LEU A 150 -9.27 19.31 -6.64
CA LEU A 150 -9.11 18.90 -5.24
C LEU A 150 -8.03 17.82 -5.10
N PHE A 151 -7.98 16.87 -6.04
CA PHE A 151 -6.89 15.90 -6.10
C PHE A 151 -5.56 16.58 -6.42
N LEU A 152 -5.54 17.56 -7.33
CA LEU A 152 -4.33 18.34 -7.61
C LEU A 152 -3.85 19.13 -6.39
N LEU A 153 -4.78 19.70 -5.61
CA LEU A 153 -4.46 20.34 -4.33
C LEU A 153 -3.83 19.35 -3.35
N SER A 154 -4.35 18.12 -3.26
CA SER A 154 -3.76 17.07 -2.43
C SER A 154 -2.32 16.72 -2.85
N VAL A 155 -2.05 16.64 -4.15
CA VAL A 155 -0.71 16.42 -4.70
C VAL A 155 0.24 17.54 -4.28
N ALA A 156 -0.20 18.79 -4.38
CA ALA A 156 0.61 19.94 -3.98
C ALA A 156 0.91 19.94 -2.48
N ILE A 157 -0.09 19.68 -1.63
CA ILE A 157 0.08 19.61 -0.17
C ILE A 157 1.02 18.47 0.21
N TYR A 158 0.80 17.26 -0.30
CA TYR A 158 1.65 16.11 0.00
C TYR A 158 3.06 16.27 -0.55
N GLY A 159 3.22 16.83 -1.75
CA GLY A 159 4.55 17.09 -2.33
C GLY A 159 5.35 18.06 -1.48
N PHE A 160 4.73 19.18 -1.06
CA PHE A 160 5.38 20.16 -0.19
C PHE A 160 5.75 19.55 1.17
N LEU A 161 4.82 18.85 1.82
CA LEU A 161 5.04 18.24 3.13
C LEU A 161 6.05 17.11 3.08
N ALA A 162 6.02 16.27 2.05
CA ALA A 162 6.98 15.18 1.87
C ALA A 162 8.41 15.70 1.77
N VAL A 163 8.65 16.74 0.97
CA VAL A 163 9.99 17.37 0.83
C VAL A 163 10.40 18.05 2.14
N LYS A 164 9.51 18.82 2.77
CA LYS A 164 9.82 19.53 4.03
C LYS A 164 10.10 18.60 5.20
N LEU A 165 9.41 17.46 5.26
CA LEU A 165 9.53 16.49 6.35
C LEU A 165 10.46 15.32 6.01
N GLU A 166 11.03 15.28 4.80
CA GLU A 166 11.81 14.16 4.26
C GLU A 166 11.10 12.82 4.51
N SER A 167 9.79 12.78 4.22
CA SER A 167 8.93 11.64 4.54
C SER A 167 8.62 10.84 3.29
N LYS A 168 9.24 9.66 3.21
CA LYS A 168 9.00 8.64 2.18
C LYS A 168 7.53 8.24 2.10
N LEU A 169 6.87 8.10 3.26
CA LEU A 169 5.45 7.76 3.36
C LEU A 169 4.57 8.82 2.69
N ILE A 170 4.75 10.09 3.03
CA ILE A 170 3.94 11.18 2.45
C ILE A 170 4.19 11.27 0.94
N TRP A 171 5.42 11.04 0.48
CA TRP A 171 5.74 10.99 -0.95
C TRP A 171 4.98 9.87 -1.68
N THR A 172 4.86 8.68 -1.09
CA THR A 172 4.04 7.60 -1.66
C THR A 172 2.59 8.04 -1.82
N PHE A 173 1.98 8.68 -0.81
CA PHE A 173 0.62 9.19 -0.92
C PHE A 173 0.48 10.35 -1.93
N MET A 174 1.51 11.17 -2.10
CA MET A 174 1.56 12.16 -3.18
C MET A 174 1.47 11.49 -4.55
N LEU A 175 2.25 10.42 -4.80
CA LEU A 175 2.22 9.69 -6.07
C LEU A 175 0.87 8.98 -6.29
N LEU A 176 0.28 8.42 -5.24
CA LEU A 176 -1.07 7.84 -5.29
C LEU A 176 -2.11 8.90 -5.66
N ALA A 177 -2.07 10.06 -4.99
CA ALA A 177 -2.95 11.18 -5.29
C ALA A 177 -2.75 11.71 -6.72
N LEU A 178 -1.51 11.72 -7.21
CA LEU A 178 -1.18 12.10 -8.59
C LEU A 178 -1.79 11.13 -9.61
N GLY A 179 -1.77 9.83 -9.31
CA GLY A 179 -2.44 8.81 -10.11
C GLY A 179 -3.96 9.00 -10.12
N VAL A 180 -4.58 9.28 -8.98
CA VAL A 180 -6.02 9.57 -8.88
C VAL A 180 -6.37 10.83 -9.65
N TRP A 181 -5.59 11.91 -9.48
CA TRP A 181 -5.74 13.14 -10.24
C TRP A 181 -5.71 12.86 -11.75
N PHE A 182 -4.68 12.15 -12.23
CA PHE A 182 -4.54 11.82 -13.65
C PHE A 182 -5.71 10.97 -14.17
N ALA A 183 -6.18 9.98 -13.40
CA ALA A 183 -7.39 9.24 -13.75
C ALA A 183 -8.59 10.18 -13.92
N THR A 184 -8.85 11.03 -12.93
CA THR A 184 -10.00 11.92 -12.96
C THR A 184 -9.90 12.98 -14.06
N GLU A 185 -8.75 13.61 -14.26
CA GLU A 185 -8.55 14.65 -15.28
C GLU A 185 -8.75 14.08 -16.69
N THR A 186 -8.15 12.93 -16.97
CA THR A 186 -8.33 12.28 -18.27
C THR A 186 -9.76 11.76 -18.46
N ALA A 187 -10.47 11.40 -17.38
CA ALA A 187 -11.89 11.06 -17.41
C ALA A 187 -12.75 12.28 -17.76
N TYR A 188 -12.50 13.42 -17.11
CA TYR A 188 -13.25 14.66 -17.38
C TYR A 188 -13.09 15.10 -18.83
N HIS A 189 -11.85 15.12 -19.34
CA HIS A 189 -11.59 15.46 -20.74
C HIS A 189 -12.22 14.48 -21.74
N SER A 190 -12.49 13.24 -21.32
CA SER A 190 -13.18 12.25 -22.15
C SER A 190 -14.68 12.15 -21.89
N ASN A 191 -15.27 13.05 -21.09
CA ASN A 191 -16.65 12.98 -20.59
C ASN A 191 -16.98 11.60 -20.00
N TRP A 192 -16.06 11.06 -19.21
CA TRP A 192 -16.10 9.72 -18.61
C TRP A 192 -16.13 8.57 -19.62
N GLY A 193 -15.92 8.85 -20.91
CA GLY A 193 -15.87 7.88 -21.98
C GLY A 193 -14.46 7.55 -22.47
N PHE A 194 -14.40 6.86 -23.60
CA PHE A 194 -13.17 6.34 -24.18
C PHE A 194 -12.27 7.37 -24.89
N LYS A 195 -12.77 8.58 -25.13
CA LYS A 195 -12.22 9.52 -26.13
C LYS A 195 -11.02 10.36 -25.67
N PHE A 196 -10.29 10.01 -24.61
CA PHE A 196 -9.05 10.73 -24.30
C PHE A 196 -7.96 10.34 -25.32
N TRP A 197 -7.93 11.07 -26.44
CA TRP A 197 -7.08 10.78 -27.60
C TRP A 197 -7.17 9.33 -28.11
N GLY A 198 -8.35 8.70 -27.98
CA GLY A 198 -8.57 7.31 -28.38
C GLY A 198 -7.89 6.27 -27.48
N MET A 199 -7.47 6.67 -26.28
CA MET A 199 -6.79 5.79 -25.32
C MET A 199 -7.73 5.35 -24.20
N ASN A 200 -7.70 4.05 -23.89
CA ASN A 200 -8.32 3.48 -22.71
C ASN A 200 -7.53 3.80 -21.43
N TYR A 201 -8.12 3.56 -20.25
CA TYR A 201 -7.42 3.78 -18.97
C TYR A 201 -6.08 3.03 -18.87
N PRO A 202 -5.99 1.72 -19.20
CA PRO A 202 -4.72 1.01 -19.26
C PRO A 202 -3.64 1.72 -20.10
N LEU A 203 -3.97 2.20 -21.30
CA LEU A 203 -3.02 2.84 -22.19
C LEU A 203 -2.57 4.20 -21.63
N ARG A 204 -3.51 5.00 -21.09
CA ARG A 204 -3.20 6.27 -20.40
C ARG A 204 -2.23 6.03 -19.24
N PHE A 205 -2.50 5.03 -18.40
CA PHE A 205 -1.65 4.73 -17.25
C PHE A 205 -0.32 4.07 -17.61
N THR A 206 -0.22 3.42 -18.76
CA THR A 206 1.06 2.96 -19.31
C THR A 206 1.97 4.14 -19.60
N ILE A 207 1.47 5.16 -20.30
CA ILE A 207 2.25 6.39 -20.60
C ILE A 207 2.60 7.13 -19.30
N PHE A 208 1.63 7.26 -18.39
CA PHE A 208 1.83 7.91 -17.10
C PHE A 208 2.87 7.20 -16.23
N GLY A 209 2.80 5.87 -16.10
CA GLY A 209 3.77 5.07 -15.37
C GLY A 209 5.17 5.14 -15.98
N ALA A 210 5.27 5.11 -17.31
CA ALA A 210 6.54 5.33 -18.03
C ALA A 210 7.12 6.71 -17.73
N LEU A 211 6.29 7.76 -17.73
CA LEU A 211 6.69 9.13 -17.44
C LEU A 211 7.18 9.28 -16.00
N ILE A 212 6.45 8.75 -15.00
CA ILE A 212 6.91 8.76 -13.59
C ILE A 212 8.25 8.04 -13.46
N THR A 213 8.40 6.88 -14.09
CA THR A 213 9.64 6.09 -14.05
C THR A 213 10.80 6.86 -14.69
N ALA A 214 10.58 7.48 -15.85
CA ALA A 214 11.57 8.31 -16.53
C ALA A 214 11.98 9.52 -15.68
N LEU A 215 11.02 10.21 -15.05
CA LEU A 215 11.31 11.30 -14.12
C LEU A 215 12.12 10.83 -12.91
N ALA A 216 11.80 9.65 -12.36
CA ALA A 216 12.54 9.05 -11.26
C ALA A 216 13.99 8.71 -11.65
N VAL A 217 14.23 8.23 -12.87
CA VAL A 217 15.58 7.83 -13.30
C VAL A 217 16.42 9.01 -13.80
N TRP A 218 15.84 9.96 -14.52
CA TRP A 218 16.61 11.02 -15.19
C TRP A 218 16.56 12.37 -14.51
N VAL A 219 15.46 12.69 -13.81
CA VAL A 219 15.23 14.03 -13.25
C VAL A 219 15.52 14.07 -11.76
N GLN A 220 14.95 13.15 -10.97
CA GLN A 220 15.12 13.15 -9.51
C GLN A 220 16.59 13.06 -9.05
N PRO A 221 17.49 12.30 -9.70
CA PRO A 221 18.90 12.27 -9.31
C PRO A 221 19.62 13.60 -9.48
N ARG A 222 19.11 14.52 -10.32
CA ARG A 222 19.71 15.85 -10.52
C ARG A 222 19.41 16.83 -9.38
N PHE A 223 18.47 16.51 -8.50
CA PHE A 223 18.05 17.37 -7.40
C PHE A 223 18.30 16.68 -6.05
N GLU A 224 19.26 17.19 -5.27
CA GLU A 224 19.65 16.62 -3.97
C GLU A 224 18.46 16.39 -3.03
N ARG A 225 17.50 17.34 -2.99
CA ARG A 225 16.29 17.24 -2.17
C ARG A 225 15.32 16.14 -2.60
N LEU A 226 15.37 15.71 -3.86
CA LEU A 226 14.46 14.69 -4.41
C LEU A 226 15.10 13.31 -4.50
N GLN A 227 16.42 13.21 -4.41
CA GLN A 227 17.15 11.93 -4.47
C GLN A 227 16.64 10.91 -3.43
N ILE A 228 16.28 11.35 -2.22
CA ILE A 228 15.75 10.48 -1.16
C ILE A 228 14.46 9.74 -1.56
N PHE A 229 13.68 10.31 -2.50
CA PHE A 229 12.40 9.77 -2.96
C PHE A 229 12.53 8.95 -4.26
N GLN A 230 13.73 8.89 -4.85
CA GLN A 230 13.97 8.20 -6.11
C GLN A 230 13.54 6.72 -6.10
N PRO A 231 13.89 5.91 -5.09
CA PRO A 231 13.52 4.49 -5.11
C PRO A 231 12.00 4.29 -5.08
N ILE A 232 11.28 5.17 -4.37
CA ILE A 232 9.82 5.11 -4.24
C ILE A 232 9.16 5.50 -5.55
N SER A 233 9.59 6.61 -6.14
CA SER A 233 9.05 7.08 -7.43
C SER A 233 9.30 6.05 -8.54
N TYR A 234 10.47 5.40 -8.52
CA TYR A 234 10.81 4.32 -9.44
C TYR A 234 9.89 3.11 -9.27
N ILE A 235 9.74 2.58 -8.04
CA ILE A 235 8.90 1.42 -7.77
C ILE A 235 7.44 1.71 -8.11
N VAL A 236 6.89 2.85 -7.67
CA VAL A 236 5.50 3.22 -7.93
C VAL A 236 5.25 3.44 -9.43
N GLY A 237 6.19 4.09 -10.14
CA GLY A 237 6.12 4.24 -11.59
C GLY A 237 6.09 2.90 -12.32
N LEU A 238 6.94 1.95 -11.91
CA LEU A 238 6.96 0.60 -12.46
C LEU A 238 5.68 -0.18 -12.13
N ILE A 239 5.10 -0.04 -10.94
CA ILE A 239 3.83 -0.67 -10.59
C ILE A 239 2.72 -0.15 -11.51
N TYR A 240 2.62 1.17 -11.69
CA TYR A 240 1.67 1.75 -12.64
C TYR A 240 1.89 1.22 -14.05
N LEU A 241 3.14 1.17 -14.53
CA LEU A 241 3.49 0.65 -15.84
C LEU A 241 3.09 -0.83 -15.99
N MET A 242 3.51 -1.68 -15.07
CA MET A 242 3.32 -3.13 -15.15
C MET A 242 1.86 -3.53 -15.03
N VAL A 243 1.12 -2.96 -14.07
CA VAL A 243 -0.31 -3.24 -13.92
C VAL A 243 -1.06 -2.77 -15.17
N SER A 244 -0.69 -1.63 -15.72
CA SER A 244 -1.31 -1.09 -16.93
C SER A 244 -1.01 -1.93 -18.16
N LEU A 245 0.25 -2.32 -18.40
CA LEU A 245 0.62 -3.21 -19.49
C LEU A 245 -0.04 -4.58 -19.36
N TRP A 246 -0.14 -5.12 -18.14
CA TRP A 246 -0.86 -6.36 -17.89
C TRP A 246 -2.33 -6.24 -18.25
N THR A 247 -3.03 -5.20 -17.77
CA THR A 247 -4.44 -4.98 -18.16
C THR A 247 -4.61 -4.71 -19.65
N LEU A 248 -3.69 -3.97 -20.27
CA LEU A 248 -3.68 -3.72 -21.72
C LEU A 248 -3.46 -5.00 -22.52
N SER A 249 -2.67 -5.95 -22.01
CA SER A 249 -2.44 -7.24 -22.67
C SER A 249 -3.70 -8.12 -22.71
N ILE A 250 -4.59 -7.96 -21.72
CA ILE A 250 -5.86 -8.69 -21.63
C ILE A 250 -6.95 -7.97 -22.45
N PHE A 251 -7.07 -6.66 -22.25
CA PHE A 251 -8.19 -5.86 -22.76
C PHE A 251 -7.88 -5.06 -24.00
N GLY A 252 -6.66 -5.10 -24.54
CA GLY A 252 -6.26 -4.27 -25.68
C GLY A 252 -6.57 -2.78 -25.47
N ASN A 253 -6.81 -2.06 -26.56
CA ASN A 253 -7.30 -0.67 -26.54
C ASN A 253 -8.75 -0.60 -27.06
N TYR A 254 -9.66 -1.41 -26.50
CA TYR A 254 -11.08 -1.42 -26.87
C TYR A 254 -11.92 -0.46 -26.03
N ALA A 255 -12.99 0.09 -26.62
CA ALA A 255 -13.76 1.19 -26.06
C ALA A 255 -14.54 0.83 -24.79
N ASP A 256 -15.04 -0.40 -24.76
CA ASP A 256 -15.88 -0.92 -23.69
C ASP A 256 -15.72 -2.45 -23.59
N PHE A 257 -16.13 -3.00 -22.45
CA PHE A 257 -16.14 -4.44 -22.21
C PHE A 257 -16.99 -5.18 -23.25
N TYR A 258 -18.11 -4.59 -23.67
CA TYR A 258 -18.97 -5.17 -24.70
C TYR A 258 -18.22 -5.36 -26.02
N GLU A 259 -17.54 -4.32 -26.52
CA GLU A 259 -16.74 -4.44 -27.75
C GLU A 259 -15.64 -5.49 -27.62
N TRP A 260 -14.94 -5.53 -26.47
CA TRP A 260 -13.92 -6.55 -26.21
C TRP A 260 -14.49 -7.98 -26.28
N THR A 261 -15.70 -8.23 -25.77
CA THR A 261 -16.32 -9.57 -25.84
C THR A 261 -16.72 -10.01 -27.24
N THR A 262 -16.92 -9.07 -28.17
CA THR A 262 -17.26 -9.39 -29.57
C THR A 262 -16.05 -9.80 -30.40
N VAL A 263 -14.83 -9.53 -29.91
CA VAL A 263 -13.59 -9.85 -30.60
C VAL A 263 -13.18 -11.30 -30.29
N ARG A 264 -12.94 -12.08 -31.34
CA ARG A 264 -12.42 -13.44 -31.20
C ARG A 264 -10.97 -13.38 -30.69
N GLN A 265 -10.72 -13.88 -29.48
CA GLN A 265 -9.44 -13.71 -28.78
C GLN A 265 -8.21 -14.31 -29.49
N TYR A 266 -8.40 -15.19 -30.48
CA TYR A 266 -7.31 -15.72 -31.30
C TYR A 266 -6.81 -14.74 -32.39
N HIS A 267 -7.53 -13.65 -32.66
CA HIS A 267 -7.11 -12.59 -33.60
C HIS A 267 -6.26 -11.48 -32.95
N MET A 268 -5.94 -11.56 -31.65
CA MET A 268 -5.10 -10.53 -31.00
C MET A 268 -3.64 -10.51 -31.50
N PHE A 269 -3.23 -11.46 -32.35
CA PHE A 269 -1.87 -11.55 -32.90
C PHE A 269 -1.80 -11.55 -34.44
N TYR A 270 -2.90 -11.32 -35.17
CA TYR A 270 -2.91 -11.22 -36.64
C TYR A 270 -3.94 -10.23 -37.16
#